data_AF-A0A2A4FBI7-F1
#
_entry.id   AF-A0A2A4FBI7-F1
#
_cell.length_a   1.000
_cell.length_b   1.000
_cell.length_c   1.000
_cell.angle_alpha   90.00
_cell.angle_beta   90.00
_cell.angle_gamma   90.00
#
_symmetry.space_group_name_H-M   'P 1'
#
loop_
_entity.id
_entity.type
_entity.pdbx_description
1 polymer ?
#
loop_
_entity_poly.entity_id
_entity_poly.type
_entity_poly.pdbx_seq_one_letter_code
_entity_poly.pdbx_strand_id
1 'polypeptide(L)' 'MALDDNIELVRTLQKTGDHLARLAGYMSIGVQPSRENIVNAQRWYNEASSRLEPVLKEAEENKASQRMRQVFRG' A
#
# COMPACT_ATOMS: atom_id res chain seq x y z
N MET A 1 -10.39 4.55 -12.13
CA MET A 1 -11.00 4.59 -10.77
C MET A 1 -11.18 6.03 -10.34
N ALA A 2 -12.09 6.32 -9.41
CA ALA A 2 -12.20 7.67 -8.86
C ALA A 2 -10.99 7.97 -7.95
N LEU A 3 -10.60 9.24 -7.84
CA LEU A 3 -9.51 9.67 -6.93
C LEU A 3 -9.77 9.21 -5.49
N ASP A 4 -11.04 9.23 -5.07
CA ASP A 4 -11.46 8.81 -3.74
C ASP A 4 -11.18 7.31 -3.49
N ASP A 5 -11.41 6.45 -4.48
CA ASP A 5 -11.12 5.01 -4.40
C ASP A 5 -9.61 4.78 -4.20
N ASN A 6 -8.78 5.55 -4.92
CA ASN A 6 -7.33 5.45 -4.81
C ASN A 6 -6.83 5.90 -3.43
N ILE A 7 -7.41 6.98 -2.89
CA ILE A 7 -7.11 7.46 -1.53
C ILE A 7 -7.50 6.39 -0.50
N GLU A 8 -8.64 5.74 -0.67
CA GLU A 8 -9.09 4.67 0.22
C GLU A 8 -8.16 3.44 0.18
N LEU A 9 -7.66 3.06 -1.00
CA LEU A 9 -6.67 1.99 -1.13
C LEU A 9 -5.37 2.32 -0.39
N VAL A 10 -4.85 3.55 -0.54
CA VAL A 10 -3.64 3.98 0.17
C VAL A 10 -3.87 3.98 1.68
N ARG A 11 -5.02 4.47 2.16
CA ARG A 11 -5.38 4.42 3.59
C ARG A 11 -5.48 2.98 4.10
N THR A 12 -6.01 2.07 3.28
CA THR A 12 -6.08 0.65 3.64
C THR A 12 -4.70 0.05 3.77
N LEU A 13 -3.79 0.33 2.83
CA LEU A 13 -2.39 -0.09 2.90
C LEU A 13 -1.67 0.46 4.15
N GLN A 14 -1.89 1.73 4.49
CA GLN A 14 -1.33 2.30 5.72
C GLN A 14 -1.82 1.57 6.97
N LYS A 15 -3.13 1.33 7.08
CA LYS A 15 -3.71 0.63 8.24
C LYS A 15 -3.18 -0.80 8.39
N THR A 16 -3.00 -1.52 7.28
CA THR A 16 -2.48 -2.90 7.32
C THR A 16 -0.98 -2.91 7.63
N GLY A 17 -0.22 -1.95 7.13
CA GLY A 17 1.17 -1.70 7.52
C GLY A 17 1.32 -1.41 9.02
N ASP A 18 0.48 -0.54 9.59
CA ASP A 18 0.48 -0.23 11.03
C ASP A 18 0.14 -1.45 11.88
N HIS A 19 -0.72 -2.34 11.39
CA HIS A 19 -1.04 -3.59 12.06
C HIS A 19 0.19 -4.52 12.07
N LEU A 20 0.85 -4.69 10.92
CA LEU A 20 2.09 -5.49 10.82
C LEU A 20 3.20 -4.92 11.71
N ALA A 21 3.39 -3.60 11.73
CA ALA A 21 4.38 -2.95 12.59
C ALA A 21 4.11 -3.23 14.08
N ARG A 22 2.84 -3.21 14.51
CA ARG A 22 2.46 -3.58 15.87
C ARG A 22 2.74 -5.04 16.19
N LEU A 23 2.43 -5.97 15.28
CA LEU A 23 2.75 -7.38 15.46
C LEU A 23 4.26 -7.61 15.57
N ALA A 24 5.05 -6.94 14.73
CA ALA A 24 6.51 -6.97 14.80
C ALA A 24 7.03 -6.39 16.12
N GLY A 25 6.42 -5.31 16.61
CA GLY A 25 6.74 -4.73 17.92
C GLY A 25 6.44 -5.65 19.10
N TYR A 26 5.37 -6.46 19.03
CA TYR A 26 5.13 -7.48 20.04
C TYR A 26 6.18 -8.61 19.99
N MET A 27 6.50 -9.07 18.79
CA MET A 27 7.52 -10.12 18.61
C MET A 27 8.90 -9.68 19.10
N SER A 28 9.27 -8.40 18.93
CA SER A 28 10.57 -7.89 19.36
C SER A 28 10.74 -7.87 20.89
N ILE A 29 9.65 -7.83 21.65
CA ILE A 29 9.66 -7.92 23.12
C ILE A 29 9.33 -9.34 23.63
N GLY A 30 9.36 -10.34 22.76
CA GLY A 30 9.13 -11.75 23.11
C GLY A 30 7.66 -12.14 23.25
N VAL A 31 6.71 -11.26 22.89
CA VAL A 31 5.28 -11.58 22.85
C VAL A 31 4.95 -12.22 21.51
N GLN A 32 4.45 -13.46 21.54
CA GLN A 32 4.04 -14.16 20.32
C GLN A 32 2.60 -13.81 19.96
N PRO A 33 2.33 -13.14 18.81
CA PRO A 33 0.97 -12.90 18.37
C PRO A 33 0.26 -14.20 17.99
N SER A 34 -1.07 -14.20 18.07
CA SER A 34 -1.86 -15.36 17.64
C SER A 34 -1.62 -15.65 16.16
N ARG A 35 -1.69 -16.93 15.79
CA ARG A 35 -1.60 -17.37 14.40
C ARG A 35 -2.65 -16.65 13.52
N GLU A 36 -3.85 -16.45 14.06
CA GLU A 36 -4.93 -15.73 13.39
C GLU A 36 -4.55 -14.28 13.09
N ASN A 37 -3.96 -13.56 14.06
CA ASN A 37 -3.52 -12.17 13.85
C ASN A 37 -2.47 -12.08 12.74
N ILE A 38 -1.50 -13.00 12.72
CA ILE A 38 -0.46 -13.04 11.68
C ILE A 38 -1.08 -13.32 10.31
N VAL A 39 -1.96 -14.33 10.21
CA VAL A 39 -2.62 -14.70 8.95
C VAL A 39 -3.50 -13.57 8.43
N ASN A 40 -4.27 -12.91 9.30
CA ASN A 40 -5.13 -11.79 8.92
C ASN A 40 -4.31 -10.58 8.48
N ALA A 41 -3.25 -10.22 9.21
CA ALA A 41 -2.38 -9.11 8.84
C ALA A 41 -1.70 -9.35 7.47
N GLN A 42 -1.20 -10.58 7.24
CA GLN A 42 -0.63 -10.96 5.95
C GLN A 42 -1.68 -10.87 4.82
N ARG A 43 -2.88 -11.41 5.05
CA ARG A 43 -3.97 -11.37 4.06
C ARG A 43 -4.33 -9.94 3.69
N TRP A 44 -4.63 -9.10 4.68
CA TRP A 44 -5.05 -7.72 4.44
C TRP A 44 -3.97 -6.89 3.76
N TYR A 45 -2.70 -7.09 4.13
CA TYR A 45 -1.59 -6.40 3.48
C TYR A 45 -1.45 -6.80 2.01
N ASN A 46 -1.49 -8.11 1.71
CA ASN A 46 -1.38 -8.61 0.35
C ASN A 46 -2.56 -8.15 -0.53
N GLU A 47 -3.77 -8.15 0.01
CA GLU A 47 -4.96 -7.64 -0.68
C GLU A 47 -4.88 -6.14 -0.96
N ALA A 48 -4.43 -5.34 0.03
CA ALA A 48 -4.25 -3.91 -0.16
C ALA A 48 -3.16 -3.60 -1.20
N SER A 49 -2.03 -4.31 -1.13
CA SER A 49 -0.90 -4.13 -2.04
C SER A 49 -1.27 -4.51 -3.47
N SER A 50 -1.95 -5.65 -3.69
CA SER A 50 -2.31 -6.11 -5.04
C SER A 50 -3.29 -5.16 -5.72
N ARG A 51 -4.21 -4.56 -4.96
CA ARG A 51 -5.15 -3.57 -5.47
C ARG A 51 -4.49 -2.22 -5.78
N LEU A 52 -3.39 -1.89 -5.10
CA LEU A 52 -2.68 -0.63 -5.31
C LEU A 52 -1.72 -0.69 -6.51
N GLU A 53 -1.22 -1.87 -6.88
CA GLU A 53 -0.31 -2.09 -8.01
C GLU A 53 -0.78 -1.40 -9.33
N PRO A 54 -2.01 -1.60 -9.83
CA PRO A 54 -2.45 -0.94 -11.05
C PRO A 54 -2.55 0.59 -10.91
N VAL A 55 -2.89 1.09 -9.71
CA VAL A 55 -2.97 2.53 -9.44
C VAL A 55 -1.59 3.18 -9.48
N LEU A 56 -0.58 2.52 -8.92
CA LEU A 56 0.81 2.98 -8.98
C LEU A 56 1.32 3.01 -10.41
N LYS A 57 1.05 1.95 -11.18
CA LYS A 57 1.43 1.88 -12.59
C LYS A 57 0.82 3.03 -13.41
N GLU A 58 -0.47 3.29 -13.24
CA GLU A 58 -1.15 4.42 -13.90
C GLU A 58 -0.54 5.77 -13.49
N ALA A 59 -0.23 5.95 -12.20
CA ALA A 59 0.41 7.17 -11.70
C ALA A 59 1.82 7.38 -12.29
N GLU A 60 2.60 6.31 -12.45
CA GLU A 60 3.93 6.33 -13.06
C GLU A 60 3.86 6.69 -14.55
N GLU A 61 2.93 6.08 -15.30
CA GLU A 61 2.70 6.36 -16.72
C GLU A 61 2.26 7.82 -16.93
N ASN A 62 1.37 8.32 -16.07
CA ASN A 62 0.94 9.72 -16.08
C ASN A 62 2.10 10.69 -15.80
N LYS A 63 2.96 10.37 -14.82
CA LYS A 63 4.15 11.16 -14.50
C LYS A 63 5.16 11.18 -15.64
N ALA A 64 5.39 10.04 -16.29
CA ALA A 64 6.27 9.95 -17.46
C ALA A 64 5.73 10.80 -18.63
N SER A 65 4.42 10.73 -18.87
CA SER A 65 3.73 11.53 -19.90
C SER A 65 3.83 13.03 -19.65
N GLN A 66 3.69 13.48 -18.39
CA GLN A 66 3.86 14.89 -18.02
C GLN A 66 5.28 15.39 -18.23
N ARG A 67 6.30 14.58 -17.85
CA ARG A 67 7.71 14.91 -18.08
C ARG A 67 8.02 15.10 -19.55
N MET A 68 7.54 14.20 -20.42
CA MET A 68 7.74 14.31 -21.86
C MET A 68 7.13 15.60 -22.41
N ARG A 69 5.91 15.97 -22.01
CA ARG A 69 5.29 17.24 -22.42
C ARG A 69 6.06 18.48 -21.99
N GLN A 70 6.75 18.45 -20.84
CA GLN A 70 7.61 19.54 -20.40
C GLN A 70 8.86 19.68 -21.28
N VAL A 71 9.50 18.56 -21.65
CA VAL A 71 10.71 18.56 -22.49
C VAL A 71 10.41 19.06 -23.91
N PHE A 72 9.24 18.73 -24.49
CA PHE A 72 8.86 19.21 -25.84
C PHE A 72 8.34 20.66 -25.88
N ARG A 73 8.13 21.30 -24.73
CA ARG A 73 7.65 22.70 -24.63
C ARG A 73 8.73 23.68 -24.17
N GLY A 74 9.94 23.20 -23.86
CA GLY A 74 11.13 24.02 -23.59
C GLY A 74 12.07 24.02 -24.78
#